data_AF-A0A354YYZ2-F1
#
_entry.id   AF-A0A354YYZ2-F1
#
_cell.length_a   1.000
_cell.length_b   1.000
_cell.length_c   1.000
_cell.angle_alpha   90.00
_cell.angle_beta   90.00
_cell.angle_gamma   90.00
#
_symmetry.space_group_name_H-M   'P 1'
#
loop_
_entity.id
_entity.type
_entity.pdbx_description
1 polymer ?
#
loop_
_entity_poly.entity_id
_entity_poly.type
_entity_poly.pdbx_seq_one_letter_code
_entity_poly.pdbx_strand_id
1 'polypeptide(L)'
;KEYACFISSVCRQEDLKHFNPQAVAAVVDYAARLAEDQNKISTMLNKVVEIVIEADCWANYERAELVGLEHVKKAIMGKRYRSSLLENKIQEMMLEESLIINVKGKKVGELNGLAVYEIGDYAFGKPVRITAKTFMGEKGLVNIEREIRMSGNIHSKGVLTLSGYLGAKYAREKPLTLSASLTFEQSYQ
;
A
#
# COMPACT_ATOMS: atom_id res chain seq x y z
N LYS A 1 -23.62 12.17 10.00
CA LYS A 1 -25.10 12.22 9.83
C LYS A 1 -25.46 12.24 8.35
N GLU A 2 -24.95 13.20 7.57
CA GLU A 2 -25.20 13.32 6.12
C GLU A 2 -24.87 12.03 5.35
N TYR A 3 -23.74 11.38 5.68
CA TYR A 3 -23.35 10.12 5.02
C TYR A 3 -24.31 8.95 5.28
N ALA A 4 -24.91 8.88 6.47
CA ALA A 4 -25.94 7.89 6.78
C ALA A 4 -27.24 8.17 6.02
N CYS A 5 -27.59 9.46 5.85
CA CYS A 5 -28.70 9.87 5.00
C CYS A 5 -28.45 9.49 3.54
N PHE A 6 -27.22 9.66 3.04
CA PHE A 6 -26.82 9.21 1.71
C PHE A 6 -27.00 7.70 1.52
N ILE A 7 -26.49 6.88 2.45
CA ILE A 7 -26.69 5.41 2.40
C ILE A 7 -28.19 5.09 2.41
N SER A 8 -28.97 5.73 3.28
CA SER A 8 -30.42 5.54 3.32
C SER A 8 -31.12 5.97 2.03
N SER A 9 -30.65 7.01 1.33
CA SER A 9 -31.22 7.40 0.03
C SER A 9 -30.93 6.37 -1.05
N VAL A 10 -29.72 5.81 -1.07
CA VAL A 10 -29.33 4.75 -2.01
C VAL A 10 -30.21 3.51 -1.78
N CYS A 11 -30.39 3.09 -0.52
CA CYS A 11 -31.27 1.96 -0.21
C CYS A 11 -32.70 2.15 -0.74
N ARG A 12 -33.24 3.37 -0.68
CA ARG A 12 -34.60 3.65 -1.15
C ARG A 12 -34.70 3.75 -2.67
N GLN A 13 -33.67 4.27 -3.33
CA GLN A 13 -33.65 4.43 -4.78
C GLN A 13 -33.48 3.08 -5.50
N GLU A 14 -32.64 2.21 -4.94
CA GLU A 14 -32.27 0.93 -5.53
C GLU A 14 -33.04 -0.26 -4.90
N ASP A 15 -34.05 -0.01 -4.08
CA ASP A 15 -34.88 -1.02 -3.38
C ASP A 15 -34.07 -2.06 -2.59
N LEU A 16 -33.07 -1.59 -1.83
CA LEU A 16 -32.18 -2.42 -1.02
C LEU A 16 -32.66 -2.54 0.42
N LYS A 17 -32.22 -3.59 1.12
CA LYS A 17 -32.41 -3.71 2.57
C LYS A 17 -31.73 -2.57 3.31
N HIS A 18 -32.33 -2.18 4.44
CA HIS A 18 -31.73 -1.18 5.31
C HIS A 18 -30.50 -1.73 6.04
N PHE A 19 -29.56 -0.82 6.31
CA PHE A 19 -28.31 -1.13 6.98
C PHE A 19 -28.45 -0.90 8.48
N ASN A 20 -27.93 -1.83 9.28
CA ASN A 20 -27.82 -1.60 10.71
C ASN A 20 -26.70 -0.58 11.04
N PRO A 21 -26.63 -0.02 12.25
CA PRO A 21 -25.64 1.01 12.59
C PRO A 21 -24.18 0.57 12.38
N GLN A 22 -23.86 -0.71 12.60
CA GLN A 22 -22.51 -1.24 12.40
C GLN A 22 -22.14 -1.35 10.92
N ALA A 23 -23.09 -1.71 10.06
CA ALA A 23 -22.90 -1.75 8.62
C ALA A 23 -22.70 -0.33 8.06
N VAL A 24 -23.49 0.65 8.52
CA VAL A 24 -23.31 2.06 8.16
C VAL A 24 -21.91 2.55 8.57
N ALA A 25 -21.45 2.23 9.78
CA ALA A 25 -20.11 2.58 10.23
C ALA A 25 -19.01 1.97 9.33
N ALA A 26 -19.14 0.70 8.95
CA ALA A 26 -18.19 0.04 8.06
C ALA A 26 -18.13 0.66 6.66
N VAL A 27 -19.26 1.13 6.12
CA VAL A 27 -19.30 1.86 4.84
C VAL A 27 -18.63 3.23 4.97
N VAL A 28 -18.81 3.92 6.11
CA VAL A 28 -18.10 5.18 6.40
C VAL A 28 -16.59 4.95 6.51
N ASP A 29 -16.15 3.90 7.20
CA ASP A 29 -14.73 3.54 7.31
C ASP A 29 -14.12 3.22 5.95
N TYR A 30 -14.87 2.51 5.09
CA TYR A 30 -14.47 2.27 3.71
C TYR A 30 -14.30 3.59 2.94
N ALA A 31 -15.24 4.53 3.09
CA ALA A 31 -15.18 5.82 2.43
C ALA A 31 -14.06 6.73 2.95
N ALA A 32 -13.73 6.66 4.24
CA ALA A 32 -12.55 7.33 4.81
C ALA A 32 -11.26 6.69 4.27
N ARG A 33 -11.22 5.36 4.16
CA ARG A 33 -10.09 4.64 3.56
C ARG A 33 -9.87 5.03 2.08
N LEU A 34 -10.95 5.21 1.32
CA LEU A 34 -10.89 5.74 -0.05
C LEU A 34 -10.35 7.17 -0.15
N ALA A 35 -10.43 7.95 0.94
CA ALA A 35 -9.87 9.31 1.00
C ALA A 35 -8.41 9.33 1.49
N GLU A 36 -7.88 8.19 1.94
CA GLU A 36 -6.55 8.05 2.56
C GLU A 36 -6.30 9.03 3.73
N ASP A 37 -7.37 9.47 4.40
CA ASP A 37 -7.33 10.49 5.44
C ASP A 37 -8.35 10.15 6.53
N GLN A 38 -7.88 10.06 7.78
CA GLN A 38 -8.71 9.71 8.93
C GLN A 38 -9.74 10.79 9.30
N ASN A 39 -9.56 12.02 8.80
CA ASN A 39 -10.42 13.16 9.09
C ASN A 39 -11.31 13.56 7.89
N LYS A 40 -11.26 12.81 6.79
CA LYS A 40 -12.06 13.09 5.58
C LYS A 40 -12.82 11.86 5.12
N ILE A 41 -13.84 12.11 4.30
CA ILE A 41 -14.65 11.08 3.69
C ILE A 41 -14.62 11.30 2.18
N SER A 42 -14.43 10.23 1.41
CA SER A 42 -14.33 10.33 -0.05
C SER A 42 -15.65 10.78 -0.69
N THR A 43 -15.54 11.62 -1.72
CA THR A 43 -16.64 12.05 -2.58
C THR A 43 -16.82 11.13 -3.80
N MET A 44 -16.05 10.05 -3.91
CA MET A 44 -16.23 9.00 -4.93
C MET A 44 -17.44 8.12 -4.58
N LEU A 45 -18.64 8.74 -4.59
CA LEU A 45 -19.89 8.11 -4.15
C LEU A 45 -20.23 6.87 -4.99
N ASN A 46 -19.85 6.84 -6.26
CA ASN A 46 -20.01 5.66 -7.11
C ASN A 46 -19.31 4.41 -6.55
N LYS A 47 -18.10 4.54 -6.01
CA LYS A 47 -17.36 3.41 -5.40
C LYS A 47 -18.01 2.92 -4.11
N VAL A 48 -18.64 3.83 -3.39
CA VAL A 48 -19.34 3.54 -2.13
C VAL A 48 -20.67 2.85 -2.41
N VAL A 49 -21.43 3.34 -3.39
CA VAL A 49 -22.68 2.72 -3.85
C VAL A 49 -22.45 1.28 -4.29
N GLU A 50 -21.36 1.00 -5.00
CA GLU A 50 -20.98 -0.36 -5.39
C GLU A 50 -20.87 -1.30 -4.18
N ILE A 51 -20.22 -0.85 -3.09
CA ILE A 51 -20.12 -1.64 -1.84
C ILE A 51 -21.49 -1.79 -1.16
N VAL A 52 -22.33 -0.75 -1.18
CA VAL A 52 -23.68 -0.80 -0.59
C VAL A 52 -24.54 -1.85 -1.32
N ILE A 53 -24.52 -1.86 -2.65
CA ILE A 53 -25.25 -2.85 -3.46
C ILE A 53 -24.69 -4.26 -3.24
N GLU A 54 -23.37 -4.44 -3.28
CA GLU A 54 -22.77 -5.76 -3.04
C GLU A 54 -23.07 -6.29 -1.63
N ALA A 55 -23.11 -5.43 -0.62
CA ALA A 55 -23.45 -5.82 0.75
C ALA A 55 -24.91 -6.26 0.88
N ASP A 56 -25.83 -5.61 0.17
CA ASP A 56 -27.24 -6.05 0.09
C ASP A 56 -27.35 -7.43 -0.59
N CYS A 57 -26.62 -7.65 -1.68
CA CYS A 57 -26.56 -8.97 -2.34
C CYS A 57 -26.12 -10.09 -1.37
N TRP A 58 -25.11 -9.84 -0.53
CA TRP A 58 -24.69 -10.79 0.51
C TRP A 58 -25.78 -11.01 1.57
N ALA A 59 -26.45 -9.93 2.01
CA ALA A 59 -27.57 -10.03 2.97
C ALA A 59 -28.76 -10.82 2.39
N ASN A 60 -29.03 -10.68 1.09
CA ASN A 60 -30.04 -11.44 0.38
C ASN A 60 -29.67 -12.92 0.27
N TYR A 61 -28.43 -13.21 -0.09
CA TYR A 61 -27.91 -14.58 -0.16
C TYR A 61 -28.04 -15.30 1.20
N GLU A 62 -27.75 -14.59 2.29
CA GLU A 62 -27.86 -15.10 3.67
C GLU A 62 -29.26 -15.00 4.27
N ARG A 63 -30.25 -14.49 3.51
CA ARG A 63 -31.64 -14.27 3.94
C ARG A 63 -31.77 -13.42 5.21
N ALA A 64 -30.83 -12.50 5.43
CA ALA A 64 -30.88 -11.58 6.57
C ALA A 64 -31.92 -10.47 6.34
N GLU A 65 -32.61 -10.01 7.38
CA GLU A 65 -33.59 -8.93 7.27
C GLU A 65 -32.95 -7.55 7.02
N LEU A 66 -31.77 -7.33 7.60
CA LEU A 66 -30.99 -6.09 7.47
C LEU A 66 -29.57 -6.38 7.00
N VAL A 67 -28.95 -5.41 6.34
CA VAL A 67 -27.53 -5.48 6.02
C VAL A 67 -26.71 -5.24 7.29
N GLY A 68 -25.93 -6.23 7.69
CA GLY A 68 -25.03 -6.18 8.84
C GLY A 68 -23.57 -5.96 8.46
N LEU A 69 -22.73 -5.78 9.48
CA LEU A 69 -21.28 -5.57 9.34
C LEU A 69 -20.59 -6.62 8.47
N GLU A 70 -20.92 -7.89 8.67
CA GLU A 70 -20.26 -9.00 7.96
C GLU A 70 -20.58 -9.00 6.47
N HIS A 71 -21.78 -8.57 6.05
CA HIS A 71 -22.11 -8.44 4.64
C HIS A 71 -21.29 -7.33 3.96
N VAL A 72 -21.09 -6.19 4.64
CA VAL A 72 -20.23 -5.10 4.14
C VAL A 72 -18.78 -5.55 4.04
N LYS A 73 -18.26 -6.26 5.05
CA LYS A 73 -16.91 -6.83 4.98
C LYS A 73 -16.77 -7.81 3.82
N LYS A 74 -17.75 -8.69 3.60
CA LYS A 74 -17.77 -9.63 2.46
C LYS A 74 -17.76 -8.89 1.12
N ALA A 75 -18.54 -7.81 0.98
CA ALA A 75 -18.51 -6.96 -0.22
C ALA A 75 -17.11 -6.37 -0.46
N ILE A 76 -16.51 -5.75 0.57
CA ILE A 76 -15.17 -5.16 0.46
C ILE A 76 -14.10 -6.21 0.13
N MET A 77 -14.12 -7.36 0.82
CA MET A 77 -13.19 -8.47 0.56
C MET A 77 -13.39 -9.06 -0.83
N GLY A 78 -14.64 -9.23 -1.28
CA GLY A 78 -14.97 -9.71 -2.61
C GLY A 78 -14.43 -8.78 -3.69
N LYS A 79 -14.63 -7.46 -3.54
CA LYS A 79 -14.05 -6.45 -4.43
C LYS A 79 -12.53 -6.54 -4.48
N ARG A 80 -11.87 -6.62 -3.32
CA ARG A 80 -10.42 -6.78 -3.23
C ARG A 80 -9.93 -8.05 -3.93
N TYR A 81 -10.59 -9.19 -3.68
CA TYR A 81 -10.23 -10.47 -4.26
C TYR A 81 -10.29 -10.46 -5.79
N ARG A 82 -11.31 -9.83 -6.38
CA ARG A 82 -11.43 -9.69 -7.85
C ARG A 82 -10.27 -8.91 -8.47
N SER A 83 -9.63 -8.02 -7.73
CA SER A 83 -8.52 -7.18 -8.19
C SER A 83 -7.13 -7.66 -7.74
N SER A 84 -7.04 -8.62 -6.81
CA SER A 84 -5.78 -8.97 -6.15
C SER A 84 -4.92 -9.99 -6.91
N LEU A 85 -5.20 -10.29 -8.18
CA LEU A 85 -4.47 -11.32 -8.94
C LEU A 85 -2.95 -11.06 -8.95
N LEU A 86 -2.52 -9.82 -9.19
CA LEU A 86 -1.09 -9.51 -9.21
C LEU A 86 -0.47 -9.56 -7.80
N GLU A 87 -1.16 -9.03 -6.80
CA GLU A 87 -0.71 -9.12 -5.39
C GLU A 87 -0.51 -10.59 -5.00
N ASN A 88 -1.48 -11.45 -5.31
CA ASN A 88 -1.43 -12.88 -5.02
C ASN A 88 -0.23 -13.56 -5.71
N LYS A 89 0.02 -13.25 -6.99
CA LYS A 89 1.20 -13.77 -7.72
C LYS A 89 2.51 -13.33 -7.09
N ILE A 90 2.60 -12.08 -6.62
CA ILE A 90 3.79 -11.59 -5.93
C ILE A 90 3.96 -12.28 -4.58
N GLN A 91 2.86 -12.54 -3.86
CA GLN A 91 2.90 -13.34 -2.62
C GLN A 91 3.35 -14.77 -2.88
N GLU A 92 2.84 -15.41 -3.93
CA GLU A 92 3.26 -16.75 -4.37
C GLU A 92 4.76 -16.79 -4.67
N MET A 93 5.29 -15.82 -5.44
CA MET A 93 6.72 -15.71 -5.69
C MET A 93 7.56 -15.54 -4.41
N MET A 94 7.04 -14.86 -3.38
CA MET A 94 7.73 -14.76 -2.09
C MET A 94 7.72 -16.10 -1.33
N LEU A 95 6.60 -16.83 -1.38
CA LEU A 95 6.46 -18.13 -0.71
C LEU A 95 7.30 -19.22 -1.38
N GLU A 96 7.45 -19.16 -2.71
CA GLU A 96 8.32 -20.03 -3.50
C GLU A 96 9.79 -19.62 -3.47
N GLU A 97 10.14 -18.56 -2.75
CA GLU A 97 11.50 -18.01 -2.63
C GLU A 97 12.12 -17.53 -3.96
N SER A 98 11.32 -17.37 -5.02
CA SER A 98 11.75 -16.75 -6.28
C SER A 98 11.91 -15.23 -6.14
N LEU A 99 11.10 -14.61 -5.28
CA LEU A 99 11.30 -13.25 -4.77
C LEU A 99 11.83 -13.30 -3.33
N ILE A 100 13.09 -12.91 -3.12
CA ILE A 100 13.79 -13.16 -1.86
C ILE A 100 13.50 -12.04 -0.86
N ILE A 101 12.64 -12.31 0.12
CA ILE A 101 12.32 -11.40 1.24
C ILE A 101 12.51 -12.12 2.58
N ASN A 102 13.48 -11.67 3.37
CA ASN A 102 13.74 -12.24 4.69
C ASN A 102 12.88 -11.56 5.76
N VAL A 103 11.92 -12.29 6.34
CA VAL A 103 11.05 -11.79 7.44
C VAL A 103 11.48 -12.25 8.84
N LYS A 104 12.50 -13.10 8.91
CA LYS A 104 13.08 -13.63 10.16
C LYS A 104 14.60 -13.50 10.16
N GLY A 105 15.18 -13.51 11.35
CA GLY A 105 16.63 -13.40 11.53
C GLY A 105 17.13 -11.96 11.43
N LYS A 106 18.45 -11.82 11.26
CA LYS A 106 19.14 -10.53 11.16
C LYS A 106 20.28 -10.64 10.15
N LYS A 107 20.47 -9.60 9.35
CA LYS A 107 21.58 -9.50 8.41
C LYS A 107 22.06 -8.06 8.32
N VAL A 108 23.38 -7.86 8.42
CA VAL A 108 23.99 -6.53 8.37
C VAL A 108 23.93 -6.01 6.94
N GLY A 109 23.51 -4.74 6.77
CA GLY A 109 23.43 -4.10 5.47
C GLY A 109 22.24 -4.56 4.62
N GLU A 110 21.25 -5.23 5.19
CA GLU A 110 19.99 -5.55 4.50
C GLU A 110 18.79 -5.05 5.28
N LEU A 111 17.79 -4.56 4.56
CA LEU A 111 16.50 -4.17 5.10
C LEU A 111 15.38 -4.42 4.09
N ASN A 112 14.14 -4.53 4.57
CA ASN A 112 12.96 -4.60 3.71
C ASN A 112 12.34 -3.20 3.66
N GLY A 113 12.46 -2.54 2.52
CA GLY A 113 11.66 -1.36 2.19
C GLY A 113 10.22 -1.75 1.86
N LEU A 114 9.33 -0.78 1.87
CA LEU A 114 7.95 -0.94 1.41
C LEU A 114 7.72 -0.04 0.21
N ALA A 115 7.26 -0.63 -0.89
CA ALA A 115 6.82 0.07 -2.08
C ALA A 115 5.31 -0.11 -2.24
N VAL A 116 4.65 0.87 -2.86
CA VAL A 116 3.24 0.78 -3.23
C VAL A 116 3.16 0.60 -4.74
N TYR A 117 2.46 -0.45 -5.17
CA TYR A 117 2.13 -0.68 -6.57
C TYR A 117 0.69 -0.27 -6.77
N GLU A 118 0.44 0.52 -7.81
CA GLU A 118 -0.88 1.01 -8.18
C GLU A 118 -1.19 0.56 -9.61
N ILE A 119 -2.28 -0.18 -9.78
CA ILE A 119 -2.72 -0.75 -11.05
C ILE A 119 -4.21 -0.49 -11.21
N GLY A 120 -4.53 0.48 -12.05
CA GLY A 120 -5.91 0.96 -12.17
C GLY A 120 -6.44 1.38 -10.80
N ASP A 121 -7.58 0.82 -10.39
CA ASP A 121 -8.22 1.12 -9.11
C ASP A 121 -7.73 0.26 -7.93
N TYR A 122 -6.64 -0.50 -8.11
CA TYR A 122 -6.10 -1.40 -7.09
C TYR A 122 -4.68 -1.01 -6.69
N ALA A 123 -4.50 -0.71 -5.41
CA ALA A 123 -3.20 -0.46 -4.82
C ALA A 123 -2.86 -1.52 -3.78
N PHE A 124 -1.62 -2.00 -3.79
CA PHE A 124 -1.12 -2.93 -2.78
C PHE A 124 0.34 -2.66 -2.44
N GLY A 125 0.70 -2.97 -1.21
CA GLY A 125 2.08 -2.86 -0.72
C GLY A 125 2.90 -4.08 -1.11
N LYS A 126 4.13 -3.85 -1.55
CA LYS A 126 5.12 -4.90 -1.83
C LYS A 126 6.39 -4.62 -1.04
N PRO A 127 6.95 -5.61 -0.30
CA PRO A 127 8.26 -5.47 0.29
C PRO A 127 9.35 -5.50 -0.79
N VAL A 128 10.36 -4.66 -0.63
CA VAL A 128 11.53 -4.60 -1.52
C VAL A 128 12.78 -4.80 -0.68
N ARG A 129 13.60 -5.79 -1.02
CA ARG A 129 14.86 -6.00 -0.31
C ARG A 129 15.85 -4.93 -0.76
N ILE A 130 16.39 -4.19 0.19
CA ILE A 130 17.39 -3.14 -0.03
C ILE A 130 18.68 -3.58 0.62
N THR A 131 19.76 -3.57 -0.15
CA THR A 131 21.10 -3.89 0.33
C THR A 131 22.01 -2.68 0.31
N ALA A 132 22.83 -2.56 1.34
CA ALA A 132 23.87 -1.56 1.49
C ALA A 132 25.20 -2.28 1.70
N LYS A 133 26.15 -2.09 0.78
CA LYS A 133 27.51 -2.61 0.90
C LYS A 133 28.48 -1.46 1.06
N THR A 134 29.47 -1.63 1.92
CA THR A 134 30.49 -0.62 2.18
C THR A 134 31.87 -1.19 1.91
N PHE A 135 32.75 -0.38 1.35
CA PHE A 135 34.14 -0.72 1.08
C PHE A 135 35.01 0.53 1.19
N MET A 136 36.32 0.32 1.29
CA MET A 136 37.29 1.41 1.39
C MET A 136 37.31 2.23 0.10
N GLY A 137 37.26 3.55 0.22
CA GLY A 137 37.36 4.49 -0.90
C GLY A 137 36.76 5.84 -0.55
N GLU A 138 36.72 6.75 -1.50
CA GLU A 138 36.32 8.16 -1.27
C GLU A 138 35.10 8.57 -2.12
N LYS A 139 34.43 7.62 -2.77
CA LYS A 139 33.27 7.90 -3.64
C LYS A 139 32.02 8.32 -2.86
N GLY A 140 31.99 8.15 -1.55
CA GLY A 140 30.80 8.39 -0.74
C GLY A 140 29.71 7.36 -1.03
N LEU A 141 28.45 7.80 -0.95
CA LEU A 141 27.29 6.95 -1.23
C LEU A 141 26.95 6.96 -2.72
N VAL A 142 26.96 5.78 -3.31
CA VAL A 142 26.60 5.47 -4.69
C VAL A 142 25.26 4.75 -4.69
N ASN A 143 24.31 5.21 -5.49
CA ASN A 143 23.08 4.47 -5.77
C ASN A 143 23.22 3.75 -7.10
N ILE A 144 23.25 2.42 -7.07
CA ILE A 144 23.45 1.59 -8.26
C ILE A 144 22.34 1.83 -9.28
N GLU A 145 21.08 1.95 -8.84
CA GLU A 145 19.96 2.19 -9.73
C GLU A 145 20.07 3.52 -10.49
N ARG A 146 20.71 4.54 -9.89
CA ARG A 146 20.96 5.82 -10.57
C ARG A 146 22.02 5.68 -11.65
N GLU A 147 23.08 4.91 -11.38
CA GLU A 147 24.14 4.68 -12.37
C GLU A 147 23.62 3.98 -13.62
N ILE A 148 22.65 3.07 -13.46
CA ILE A 148 21.99 2.36 -14.57
C ILE A 148 20.72 3.05 -15.10
N ARG A 149 20.44 4.30 -14.67
CA ARG A 149 19.31 5.12 -15.11
C ARG A 149 17.91 4.52 -14.85
N MET A 150 17.77 3.65 -13.87
CA MET A 150 16.47 3.07 -13.44
C MET A 150 15.86 3.87 -12.28
N SER A 151 16.62 4.74 -11.61
CA SER A 151 16.09 5.62 -10.56
C SER A 151 15.38 6.86 -11.09
N GLY A 152 14.15 7.09 -10.63
CA GLY A 152 13.43 8.36 -10.80
C GLY A 152 14.07 9.55 -10.06
N ASN A 153 13.64 10.77 -10.42
CA ASN A 153 14.19 12.02 -9.86
C ASN A 153 14.01 12.15 -8.33
N ILE A 154 12.84 11.74 -7.81
CA ILE A 154 12.54 11.81 -6.37
C ILE A 154 13.44 10.85 -5.59
N HIS A 155 13.62 9.63 -6.10
CA HIS A 155 14.50 8.63 -5.50
C HIS A 155 15.95 9.14 -5.44
N SER A 156 16.44 9.70 -6.56
CA SER A 156 17.78 10.30 -6.63
C SER A 156 17.98 11.42 -5.61
N LYS A 157 16.98 12.28 -5.41
CA LYS A 157 17.02 13.35 -4.39
C LYS A 157 17.12 12.79 -2.97
N GLY A 158 16.42 11.69 -2.67
CA GLY A 158 16.48 11.02 -1.37
C GLY A 158 17.89 10.53 -1.04
N VAL A 159 18.54 9.85 -2.00
CA VAL A 159 19.93 9.39 -1.85
C VAL A 159 20.89 10.57 -1.65
N LEU A 160 20.74 11.64 -2.43
CA LEU A 160 21.58 12.84 -2.25
C LEU A 160 21.39 13.50 -0.88
N THR A 161 20.16 13.50 -0.36
CA THR A 161 19.86 14.00 1.00
C THR A 161 20.54 13.14 2.06
N LEU A 162 20.54 11.82 1.89
CA LEU A 162 21.27 10.89 2.77
C LEU A 162 22.78 11.12 2.71
N SER A 163 23.34 11.31 1.51
CA SER A 163 24.77 11.67 1.34
C SER A 163 25.10 12.98 2.08
N GLY A 164 24.25 14.00 1.96
CA GLY A 164 24.40 15.27 2.67
C GLY A 164 24.37 15.09 4.20
N TYR A 165 23.43 14.28 4.71
CA TYR A 165 23.38 13.94 6.14
C TYR A 165 24.64 13.22 6.62
N LEU A 166 25.15 12.23 5.88
CA LEU A 166 26.37 11.51 6.24
C LEU A 166 27.58 12.44 6.26
N GLY A 167 27.71 13.31 5.26
CA GLY A 167 28.76 14.34 5.22
C GLY A 167 28.67 15.29 6.41
N ALA A 168 27.47 15.82 6.69
CA ALA A 168 27.24 16.73 7.80
C ALA A 168 27.45 16.08 9.18
N LYS A 169 27.27 14.76 9.31
CA LYS A 169 27.40 14.05 10.60
C LYS A 169 28.80 13.51 10.85
N TYR A 170 29.46 12.99 9.82
CA TYR A 170 30.71 12.22 9.97
C TYR A 170 31.92 12.83 9.25
N ALA A 171 31.73 13.80 8.34
CA ALA A 171 32.78 14.34 7.50
C ALA A 171 33.04 15.85 7.70
N ARG A 172 32.93 16.33 8.95
CA ARG A 172 33.15 17.74 9.29
C ARG A 172 34.63 18.11 9.38
N GLU A 173 35.41 17.26 10.04
CA GLU A 173 36.85 17.51 10.28
C GLU A 173 37.75 16.76 9.31
N LYS A 174 37.27 15.63 8.78
CA LYS A 174 37.99 14.77 7.84
C LYS A 174 37.06 14.35 6.70
N PRO A 175 37.58 14.14 5.47
CA PRO A 175 36.79 13.60 4.37
C PRO A 175 36.15 12.27 4.74
N LEU A 176 34.97 11.98 4.17
CA LEU A 176 34.32 10.69 4.34
C LEU A 176 35.08 9.62 3.53
N THR A 177 36.02 8.91 4.15
CA THR A 177 36.71 7.76 3.53
C THR A 177 35.83 6.52 3.57
N LEU A 178 34.69 6.59 2.87
CA LEU A 178 33.75 5.50 2.69
C LEU A 178 33.30 5.47 1.22
N SER A 179 33.26 4.28 0.63
CA SER A 179 32.42 4.03 -0.53
C SER A 179 31.29 3.08 -0.12
N ALA A 180 30.05 3.48 -0.35
CA ALA A 180 28.88 2.68 -0.03
C ALA A 180 28.00 2.55 -1.28
N SER A 181 27.54 1.35 -1.60
CA SER A 181 26.57 1.12 -2.67
C SER A 181 25.21 0.75 -2.08
N LEU A 182 24.17 1.47 -2.49
CA LEU A 182 22.78 1.14 -2.19
C LEU A 182 22.14 0.49 -3.41
N THR A 183 21.51 -0.66 -3.21
CA THR A 183 20.84 -1.44 -4.26
C THR A 183 19.46 -1.87 -3.79
N PHE A 184 18.46 -1.70 -4.66
CA PHE A 184 17.14 -2.28 -4.51
C PHE A 184 17.13 -3.58 -5.30
N GLU A 185 17.13 -4.69 -4.58
CA GLU A 185 17.30 -6.01 -5.17
C GLU A 185 16.06 -6.43 -5.93
N GLN A 186 16.26 -7.13 -7.05
CA GLN A 186 15.20 -7.64 -7.91
C GLN A 186 14.20 -6.55 -8.36
N SER A 187 14.68 -5.30 -8.40
CA SER A 187 14.03 -4.14 -9.01
C SER A 187 14.50 -4.05 -10.47
N TYR A 188 13.69 -4.59 -11.39
CA TYR A 188 14.01 -4.63 -12.83
C TYR A 188 13.22 -3.59 -13.63
N GLN A 189 12.53 -2.67 -12.95
CA GLN A 189 11.68 -1.64 -13.54
C GLN A 189 12.25 -0.25 -13.29
#